data_AF-A0A7G6E060-F1
#
_entry.id   AF-A0A7G6E060-F1
#
_cell.length_a   1.000
_cell.length_b   1.000
_cell.length_c   1.000
_cell.angle_alpha   90.00
_cell.angle_beta   90.00
_cell.angle_gamma   90.00
#
_symmetry.space_group_name_H-M   'P 1'
#
loop_
_entity.id
_entity.type
_entity.pdbx_description
1 polymer ?
#
loop_
_entity_poly.entity_id
_entity_poly.type
_entity_poly.pdbx_seq_one_letter_code
_entity_poly.pdbx_strand_id
1 'polypeptide(L)'
;MLWIMVIIIIVGYLIWMLVLNNKADKKEEERIKSLVSEFENLIMTFIKKLHIVGEIYPITYISGNPLMEGYKYSKMYLGKTDNNELVFSKELYEINEYLNELKKYSKEGPNKYQLEQYREYINQFTHPNYKIDLHTLPIKDINTFTIKGDLLQETIISGGGGGGSSLGGAVVGALIAGPTGAIIGSRKSINPIHSKTVTHDERETLIEFFYEGKKQYMFLDSQSYAALIKLIPEKEYSIVLKNSLLKSL
;
A
#
# COMPACT_ATOMS: atom_id res chain seq x y z
N MET A 1 60.97 -18.85 8.09
CA MET A 1 60.77 -17.56 8.79
C MET A 1 59.99 -16.55 7.94
N LEU A 2 60.39 -16.29 6.69
CA LEU A 2 59.71 -15.34 5.77
C LEU A 2 58.20 -15.59 5.58
N TRP A 3 57.78 -16.85 5.42
CA TRP A 3 56.38 -17.23 5.20
C TRP A 3 55.44 -16.90 6.37
N ILE A 4 55.95 -16.92 7.61
CA ILE A 4 55.16 -16.59 8.80
C ILE A 4 54.86 -15.09 8.85
N MET A 5 55.82 -14.24 8.44
CA MET A 5 55.60 -12.80 8.33
C MET A 5 54.54 -12.44 7.28
N VAL A 6 54.56 -13.11 6.12
CA VAL A 6 53.59 -12.88 5.05
C VAL A 6 52.16 -13.20 5.51
N ILE A 7 51.98 -14.31 6.24
CA ILE A 7 50.66 -14.71 6.78
C ILE A 7 50.14 -13.69 7.79
N ILE A 8 50.98 -13.18 8.69
CA ILE A 8 50.58 -12.18 9.70
C ILE A 8 50.09 -10.89 9.04
N ILE A 9 50.76 -10.44 7.97
CA ILE A 9 50.37 -9.22 7.24
C ILE A 9 49.01 -9.41 6.55
N ILE A 10 48.78 -10.56 5.92
CA ILE A 10 47.50 -10.86 5.24
C ILE A 10 46.35 -10.92 6.25
N VAL A 11 46.53 -11.62 7.37
CA VAL A 11 45.51 -11.72 8.42
C VAL A 11 45.23 -10.35 9.04
N GLY A 12 46.26 -9.54 9.31
CA GLY A 12 46.09 -8.18 9.81
C GLY A 12 45.31 -7.28 8.84
N TYR A 13 45.58 -7.40 7.54
CA TYR A 13 44.84 -6.67 6.50
C TYR A 13 43.38 -7.11 6.42
N LEU A 14 43.10 -8.43 6.49
CA LEU A 14 41.73 -8.96 6.47
C LEU A 14 40.94 -8.52 7.71
N ILE A 15 41.54 -8.55 8.90
CA ILE A 15 40.91 -8.04 10.13
C ILE A 15 40.64 -6.55 10.02
N TRP A 16 41.59 -5.77 9.51
CA TRP A 16 41.41 -4.32 9.31
C TRP A 16 40.28 -4.01 8.32
N MET A 17 40.22 -4.74 7.20
CA MET A 17 39.12 -4.65 6.22
C MET A 17 37.76 -5.00 6.84
N LEU A 18 37.68 -6.06 7.65
CA LEU A 18 36.45 -6.44 8.37
C LEU A 18 36.00 -5.36 9.37
N VAL A 19 36.94 -4.78 10.12
CA VAL A 19 36.65 -3.71 11.08
C VAL A 19 36.20 -2.44 10.37
N LEU A 20 36.81 -2.09 9.23
CA LEU A 20 36.39 -0.94 8.44
C LEU A 20 34.99 -1.12 7.85
N ASN A 21 34.68 -2.32 7.32
CA ASN A 21 33.36 -2.63 6.79
C ASN A 21 32.28 -2.50 7.87
N ASN A 22 32.50 -3.11 9.04
CA ASN A 22 31.56 -3.05 10.16
C ASN A 22 31.33 -1.62 10.69
N LYS A 23 32.37 -0.77 10.69
CA LYS A 23 32.23 0.66 11.05
C LYS A 23 31.42 1.45 10.02
N ALA A 24 31.58 1.15 8.73
CA ALA A 24 30.80 1.77 7.67
C ALA A 24 29.32 1.39 7.78
N ASP A 25 29.04 0.10 7.97
CA ASP A 25 27.69 -0.45 8.15
C ASP A 25 26.97 0.21 9.34
N LYS A 26 27.65 0.30 10.49
CA LYS A 26 27.09 0.95 11.69
C LYS A 26 26.77 2.43 11.49
N LYS A 27 27.64 3.17 10.80
CA LYS A 27 27.43 4.59 10.49
C LYS A 27 26.24 4.80 9.56
N GLU A 28 26.01 3.87 8.63
CA GLU A 28 24.86 3.90 7.73
C GLU A 28 23.56 3.58 8.47
N GLU A 29 23.57 2.60 9.36
CA GLU A 29 22.43 2.29 10.22
C GLU A 29 22.01 3.50 11.08
N GLU A 30 22.97 4.21 11.68
CA GLU A 30 22.72 5.44 12.44
C GLU A 30 22.10 6.54 11.58
N ARG A 31 22.53 6.68 10.32
CA ARG A 31 21.96 7.65 9.37
C ARG A 31 20.52 7.32 9.01
N ILE A 32 20.20 6.06 8.77
CA ILE A 32 18.83 5.61 8.48
C ILE A 32 17.93 5.89 9.68
N LYS A 33 18.39 5.56 10.90
CA LYS A 33 17.64 5.84 12.14
C LYS A 33 17.36 7.33 12.33
N SER A 34 18.36 8.18 12.07
CA SER A 34 18.17 9.64 12.08
C SER A 34 17.10 10.06 11.08
N LEU A 35 17.18 9.56 9.86
CA LEU A 35 16.26 9.94 8.78
C LEU A 35 14.82 9.46 9.05
N VAL A 36 14.66 8.23 9.55
CA VAL A 36 13.37 7.70 10.01
C VAL A 36 12.75 8.60 11.07
N SER A 37 13.55 9.05 12.05
CA SER A 37 13.09 9.99 13.08
C SER A 37 12.74 11.37 12.50
N GLU A 38 13.50 11.88 11.52
CA GLU A 38 13.20 13.13 10.81
C GLU A 38 11.83 13.03 10.09
N PHE A 39 11.54 11.93 9.39
CA PHE A 39 10.25 11.66 8.75
C PHE A 39 9.11 11.52 9.77
N GLU A 40 9.31 10.78 10.85
CA GLU A 40 8.30 10.62 11.90
C GLU A 40 7.94 11.96 12.55
N ASN A 41 8.95 12.78 12.86
CA ASN A 41 8.75 14.13 13.39
C ASN A 41 8.02 15.04 12.38
N LEU A 42 8.32 14.91 11.09
CA LEU A 42 7.64 15.64 10.02
C LEU A 42 6.16 15.26 9.99
N ILE A 43 5.82 13.97 9.96
CA ILE A 43 4.43 13.48 9.98
C ILE A 43 3.69 14.02 11.22
N MET A 44 4.29 13.92 12.40
CA MET A 44 3.69 14.42 13.64
C MET A 44 3.48 15.94 13.62
N THR A 45 4.41 16.69 13.03
CA THR A 45 4.27 18.14 12.83
C THR A 45 3.09 18.47 11.92
N PHE A 46 2.92 17.71 10.83
CA PHE A 46 1.78 17.86 9.93
C PHE A 46 0.45 17.51 10.63
N ILE A 47 0.37 16.36 11.30
CA ILE A 47 -0.83 15.94 12.06
C ILE A 47 -1.24 17.05 13.03
N LYS A 48 -0.29 17.61 13.79
CA LYS A 48 -0.54 18.70 14.73
C LYS A 48 -0.96 19.99 14.03
N LYS A 49 -0.28 20.39 12.96
CA LYS A 49 -0.59 21.61 12.19
C LYS A 49 -1.97 21.54 11.53
N LEU A 50 -2.37 20.34 11.11
CA LEU A 50 -3.67 20.06 10.50
C LEU A 50 -4.77 19.78 11.52
N HIS A 51 -4.45 19.85 12.82
CA HIS A 51 -5.40 19.60 13.90
C HIS A 51 -6.13 18.25 13.79
N ILE A 52 -5.45 17.24 13.22
CA ILE A 52 -6.02 15.91 13.04
C ILE A 52 -6.16 15.23 14.40
N VAL A 53 -7.35 14.70 14.67
CA VAL A 53 -7.70 13.96 15.87
C VAL A 53 -7.95 12.50 15.52
N GLY A 54 -7.36 11.60 16.32
CA GLY A 54 -7.53 10.15 16.16
C GLY A 54 -6.70 9.54 15.03
N GLU A 55 -7.23 8.47 14.44
CA GLU A 55 -6.57 7.69 13.38
C GLU A 55 -6.71 8.36 12.00
N ILE A 56 -5.69 8.17 11.16
CA ILE A 56 -5.72 8.51 9.73
C ILE A 56 -5.76 7.23 8.91
N TYR A 57 -6.43 7.28 7.76
CA TYR A 57 -6.70 6.10 6.94
C TYR A 57 -6.22 6.31 5.51
N PRO A 58 -5.42 5.39 4.94
CA PRO A 58 -5.07 5.47 3.54
C PRO A 58 -6.33 5.22 2.71
N ILE A 59 -6.52 6.05 1.69
CA ILE A 59 -7.65 6.00 0.77
C ILE A 59 -7.18 6.29 -0.65
N THR A 60 -8.02 5.98 -1.62
CA THR A 60 -7.86 6.43 -3.00
C THR A 60 -9.01 7.35 -3.37
N TYR A 61 -8.70 8.61 -3.71
CA TYR A 61 -9.68 9.52 -4.29
C TYR A 61 -9.91 9.15 -5.75
N ILE A 62 -11.16 8.88 -6.11
CA ILE A 62 -11.52 8.50 -7.48
C ILE A 62 -11.90 9.74 -8.26
N SER A 63 -12.96 10.47 -7.86
CA SER A 63 -13.42 11.67 -8.59
C SER A 63 -14.50 12.47 -7.83
N GLY A 64 -14.92 13.60 -8.43
CA GLY A 64 -16.20 14.26 -8.15
C GLY A 64 -16.16 15.47 -7.22
N ASN A 65 -15.10 15.68 -6.43
CA ASN A 65 -14.96 16.90 -5.64
C ASN A 65 -14.32 18.01 -6.49
N PRO A 66 -14.99 19.17 -6.68
CA PRO A 66 -14.44 20.31 -7.43
C PRO A 66 -13.09 20.81 -6.88
N LEU A 67 -12.88 20.73 -5.57
CA LEU A 67 -11.62 21.14 -4.94
C LEU A 67 -10.47 20.17 -5.25
N MET A 68 -10.78 18.94 -5.66
CA MET A 68 -9.82 17.86 -5.86
C MET A 68 -9.76 17.37 -7.31
N GLU A 69 -10.16 18.20 -8.29
CA GLU A 69 -10.23 17.78 -9.71
C GLU A 69 -8.86 17.32 -10.25
N GLY A 70 -7.77 17.95 -9.81
CA GLY A 70 -6.39 17.59 -10.18
C GLY A 70 -5.87 16.28 -9.56
N TYR A 71 -6.64 15.62 -8.69
CA TYR A 71 -6.18 14.48 -7.89
C TYR A 71 -6.79 13.15 -8.28
N LYS A 72 -7.49 13.07 -9.42
CA LYS A 72 -8.17 11.83 -9.87
C LYS A 72 -7.26 10.59 -9.71
N TYR A 73 -7.76 9.56 -9.04
CA TYR A 73 -7.06 8.31 -8.70
C TYR A 73 -5.81 8.45 -7.82
N SER A 74 -5.68 9.55 -7.08
CA SER A 74 -4.55 9.74 -6.16
C SER A 74 -4.80 9.02 -4.84
N LYS A 75 -3.73 8.41 -4.32
CA LYS A 75 -3.70 7.91 -2.95
C LYS A 75 -3.48 9.05 -1.97
N MET A 76 -4.18 9.00 -0.85
CA MET A 76 -4.20 10.06 0.16
C MET A 76 -4.43 9.49 1.55
N TYR A 77 -4.16 10.29 2.58
CA TYR A 77 -4.71 10.06 3.90
C TYR A 77 -6.01 10.83 4.09
N LEU A 78 -6.97 10.15 4.71
CA LEU A 78 -8.19 10.69 5.24
C LEU A 78 -8.11 10.75 6.77
N GLY A 79 -8.38 11.91 7.35
CA GLY A 79 -8.47 12.11 8.79
C GLY A 79 -9.65 13.01 9.16
N LYS A 80 -9.89 13.18 10.46
CA LYS A 80 -10.85 14.13 11.01
C LYS A 80 -10.12 15.17 11.85
N THR A 81 -10.56 16.42 11.80
CA THR A 81 -10.00 17.51 12.63
C THR A 81 -10.81 17.75 13.89
N ASP A 82 -10.21 18.44 14.87
CA ASP A 82 -10.91 18.95 16.05
C ASP A 82 -12.06 19.94 15.70
N ASN A 83 -11.97 20.59 14.55
CA ASN A 83 -12.98 21.50 13.99
C ASN A 83 -14.13 20.79 13.24
N ASN A 84 -14.23 19.46 13.35
CA ASN A 84 -15.23 18.64 12.65
C ASN A 84 -15.19 18.80 11.12
N GLU A 85 -13.99 18.67 10.55
CA GLU A 85 -13.77 18.60 9.11
C GLU A 85 -13.10 17.26 8.76
N LEU A 86 -13.41 16.72 7.59
CA LEU A 86 -12.59 15.69 6.97
C LEU A 86 -11.41 16.36 6.28
N VAL A 87 -10.21 15.80 6.46
CA VAL A 87 -8.98 16.25 5.80
C VAL A 87 -8.51 15.16 4.84
N PHE A 88 -8.18 15.57 3.63
CA PHE A 88 -7.56 14.75 2.60
C PHE A 88 -6.17 15.31 2.31
N SER A 89 -5.13 14.51 2.51
CA SER A 89 -3.75 14.93 2.25
C SER A 89 -2.97 13.87 1.48
N LYS A 90 -2.53 14.25 0.27
CA LYS A 90 -1.65 13.43 -0.57
C LYS A 90 -0.23 13.45 -0.02
N GLU A 91 0.22 14.61 0.44
CA GLU A 91 1.55 14.86 1.01
C GLU A 91 1.80 13.96 2.21
N LEU A 92 0.85 13.88 3.15
CA LEU A 92 0.96 12.96 4.28
C LEU A 92 1.09 11.50 3.81
N TYR A 93 0.38 11.11 2.75
CA TYR A 93 0.45 9.76 2.21
C TYR A 93 1.84 9.50 1.62
N GLU A 94 2.33 10.40 0.77
CA GLU A 94 3.64 10.28 0.15
C GLU A 94 4.75 10.21 1.21
N ILE A 95 4.77 11.13 2.18
CA ILE A 95 5.75 11.14 3.28
C ILE A 95 5.76 9.81 4.05
N ASN A 96 4.58 9.23 4.31
CA ASN A 96 4.51 7.94 5.00
C ASN A 96 4.99 6.77 4.12
N GLU A 97 4.72 6.78 2.81
CA GLU A 97 5.25 5.77 1.89
C GLU A 97 6.78 5.82 1.88
N TYR A 98 7.37 7.01 1.82
CA TYR A 98 8.81 7.22 1.93
C TYR A 98 9.38 6.67 3.24
N LEU A 99 8.69 6.91 4.36
CA LEU A 99 9.05 6.34 5.66
C LEU A 99 8.99 4.80 5.65
N ASN A 100 7.97 4.21 5.03
CA ASN A 100 7.81 2.76 4.93
C ASN A 100 8.92 2.13 4.08
N GLU A 101 9.26 2.76 2.95
CA GLU A 101 10.40 2.36 2.12
C GLU A 101 11.70 2.41 2.91
N LEU A 102 11.98 3.52 3.60
CA LEU A 102 13.18 3.64 4.45
C LEU A 102 13.25 2.56 5.54
N LYS A 103 12.13 2.26 6.19
CA LYS A 103 12.05 1.17 7.18
C LYS A 103 12.32 -0.19 6.56
N LYS A 104 11.89 -0.42 5.31
CA LYS A 104 12.22 -1.64 4.56
C LYS A 104 13.72 -1.70 4.23
N TYR A 105 14.28 -0.62 3.69
CA TYR A 105 15.69 -0.56 3.33
C TYR A 105 16.64 -0.70 4.52
N SER A 106 16.23 -0.28 5.72
CA SER A 106 17.00 -0.54 6.94
C SER A 106 17.38 -2.01 7.14
N LYS A 107 16.63 -2.94 6.53
CA LYS A 107 16.85 -4.38 6.58
C LYS A 107 17.65 -4.93 5.38
N GLU A 108 17.61 -4.24 4.25
CA GLU A 108 18.17 -4.71 2.97
C GLU A 108 19.49 -4.01 2.60
N GLY A 109 19.85 -2.93 3.30
CA GLY A 109 21.08 -2.14 3.09
C GLY A 109 20.90 -1.09 1.98
N PRO A 110 20.57 0.17 2.31
CA PRO A 110 20.37 1.19 1.29
C PRO A 110 21.69 1.59 0.62
N ASN A 111 21.60 2.08 -0.61
CA ASN A 111 22.72 2.77 -1.23
C ASN A 111 22.73 4.23 -0.74
N LYS A 112 23.89 4.73 -0.30
CA LYS A 112 24.16 6.14 0.05
C LYS A 112 23.46 7.17 -0.85
N TYR A 113 23.38 6.93 -2.16
CA TYR A 113 22.68 7.83 -3.10
C TYR A 113 21.19 7.99 -2.78
N GLN A 114 20.49 6.90 -2.44
CA GLN A 114 19.06 6.93 -2.08
C GLN A 114 18.83 7.72 -0.78
N LEU A 115 19.73 7.57 0.20
CA LEU A 115 19.64 8.32 1.46
C LEU A 115 19.71 9.85 1.26
N GLU A 116 20.54 10.31 0.32
CA GLU A 116 20.59 11.75 0.00
C GLU A 116 19.32 12.21 -0.70
N GLN A 117 18.76 11.42 -1.63
CA GLN A 117 17.46 11.75 -2.27
C GLN A 117 16.34 11.87 -1.23
N TYR A 118 16.27 10.96 -0.27
CA TYR A 118 15.26 11.03 0.80
C TYR A 118 15.47 12.25 1.70
N ARG A 119 16.71 12.64 1.98
CA ARG A 119 17.02 13.85 2.75
C ARG A 119 16.62 15.12 1.98
N GLU A 120 16.93 15.19 0.69
CA GLU A 120 16.49 16.28 -0.18
C GLU A 120 14.95 16.38 -0.20
N TYR A 121 14.26 15.25 -0.26
CA TYR A 121 12.80 15.19 -0.17
C TYR A 121 12.30 15.78 1.15
N ILE A 122 12.78 15.35 2.33
CA ILE A 122 12.40 15.95 3.63
C ILE A 122 12.62 17.46 3.62
N ASN A 123 13.78 17.91 3.15
CA ASN A 123 14.17 19.30 3.18
C ASN A 123 13.18 20.21 2.43
N GLN A 124 12.52 19.69 1.38
CA GLN A 124 11.48 20.41 0.65
C GLN A 124 10.26 20.71 1.56
N PHE A 125 9.80 19.74 2.34
CA PHE A 125 8.64 19.89 3.24
C PHE A 125 8.96 20.71 4.50
N THR A 126 10.22 20.71 4.93
CA THR A 126 10.66 21.54 6.07
C THR A 126 10.99 22.98 5.69
N HIS A 127 10.96 23.31 4.40
CA HIS A 127 11.26 24.67 3.95
C HIS A 127 10.22 25.65 4.52
N PRO A 128 10.61 26.81 5.08
CA PRO A 128 9.68 27.73 5.76
C PRO A 128 8.50 28.20 4.89
N ASN A 129 8.72 28.24 3.57
CA ASN A 129 7.73 28.68 2.58
C ASN A 129 6.93 27.53 1.95
N TYR A 130 7.17 26.28 2.36
CA TYR A 130 6.44 25.14 1.83
C TYR A 130 4.96 25.23 2.25
N LYS A 131 4.07 25.26 1.25
CA LYS A 131 2.63 25.23 1.46
C LYS A 131 2.14 23.81 1.25
N ILE A 132 1.52 23.28 2.29
CA ILE A 132 0.88 21.97 2.25
C ILE A 132 -0.40 22.14 1.44
N ASP A 133 -0.56 21.34 0.40
CA ASP A 133 -1.84 21.24 -0.29
C ASP A 133 -2.82 20.52 0.62
N LEU A 134 -3.88 21.21 0.99
CA LEU A 134 -4.83 20.72 1.98
C LEU A 134 -6.23 20.82 1.43
N HIS A 135 -6.90 19.67 1.36
CA HIS A 135 -8.28 19.58 0.95
C HIS A 135 -9.12 19.24 2.17
N THR A 136 -10.01 20.15 2.56
CA THR A 136 -10.90 19.98 3.71
C THR A 136 -12.35 19.92 3.28
N LEU A 137 -13.15 19.12 3.98
CA LEU A 137 -14.60 19.04 3.79
C LEU A 137 -15.30 19.13 5.15
N PRO A 138 -16.00 20.22 5.46
CA PRO A 138 -16.72 20.35 6.72
C PRO A 138 -17.77 19.25 6.87
N ILE A 139 -17.81 18.57 8.02
CA ILE A 139 -18.73 17.44 8.25
C ILE A 139 -20.19 17.90 8.20
N LYS A 140 -20.46 19.16 8.58
CA LYS A 140 -21.80 19.77 8.45
C LYS A 140 -22.32 19.79 7.01
N ASP A 141 -21.42 19.89 6.03
CA ASP A 141 -21.76 20.01 4.60
C ASP A 141 -21.90 18.61 3.97
N ILE A 142 -21.48 17.55 4.65
CA ILE A 142 -21.71 16.17 4.25
C ILE A 142 -23.14 15.78 4.62
N ASN A 143 -23.93 15.34 3.63
CA ASN A 143 -25.27 14.83 3.86
C ASN A 143 -25.21 13.37 4.32
N THR A 144 -24.65 12.52 3.47
CA THR A 144 -24.52 11.08 3.73
C THR A 144 -23.29 10.50 3.05
N PHE A 145 -22.85 9.33 3.51
CA PHE A 145 -21.98 8.45 2.72
C PHE A 145 -22.54 7.03 2.67
N THR A 146 -22.18 6.30 1.62
CA THR A 146 -22.59 4.91 1.40
C THR A 146 -21.58 4.19 0.50
N ILE A 147 -21.73 2.88 0.32
CA ILE A 147 -20.95 2.08 -0.62
C ILE A 147 -21.87 1.61 -1.75
N LYS A 148 -21.41 1.67 -3.00
CA LYS A 148 -22.13 1.23 -4.20
C LYS A 148 -21.22 0.39 -5.09
N GLY A 149 -21.80 -0.47 -5.94
CA GLY A 149 -21.07 -1.33 -6.88
C GLY A 149 -21.10 -2.80 -6.49
N ASP A 150 -20.41 -3.63 -7.26
CA ASP A 150 -20.48 -5.09 -7.16
C ASP A 150 -19.16 -5.69 -6.65
N LEU A 151 -19.27 -6.79 -5.91
CA LEU A 151 -18.14 -7.62 -5.51
C LEU A 151 -18.23 -8.95 -6.25
N LEU A 152 -17.39 -9.13 -7.26
CA LEU A 152 -17.35 -10.35 -8.06
C LEU A 152 -16.20 -11.24 -7.59
N GLN A 153 -16.49 -12.51 -7.34
CA GLN A 153 -15.47 -13.52 -7.03
C GLN A 153 -15.44 -14.54 -8.16
N GLU A 154 -14.37 -14.54 -8.93
CA GLU A 154 -14.08 -15.57 -9.92
C GLU A 154 -13.16 -16.62 -9.30
N THR A 155 -13.50 -17.90 -9.40
CA THR A 155 -12.58 -18.97 -9.00
C THR A 155 -12.06 -19.66 -10.25
N ILE A 156 -10.80 -19.36 -10.60
CA ILE A 156 -10.11 -19.97 -11.74
C ILE A 156 -9.57 -21.32 -11.26
N ILE A 157 -10.13 -22.40 -11.78
CA ILE A 157 -9.63 -23.76 -11.56
C ILE A 157 -8.85 -24.19 -12.80
N SER A 158 -7.59 -24.59 -12.61
CA SER A 158 -6.71 -25.10 -13.66
C SER A 158 -6.16 -26.46 -13.26
N GLY A 159 -5.95 -27.37 -14.22
CA GLY A 159 -5.60 -28.77 -13.93
C GLY A 159 -6.82 -29.68 -13.83
N GLY A 160 -6.60 -31.00 -13.73
CA GLY A 160 -7.66 -32.00 -13.85
C GLY A 160 -7.99 -32.35 -15.31
N GLY A 161 -7.39 -33.42 -15.82
CA GLY A 161 -7.51 -33.84 -17.21
C GLY A 161 -7.23 -35.33 -17.39
N GLY A 162 -7.86 -36.18 -16.59
CA GLY A 162 -7.78 -37.63 -16.72
C GLY A 162 -8.87 -38.15 -17.65
N GLY A 163 -8.62 -38.19 -18.96
CA GLY A 163 -9.62 -38.71 -19.90
C GLY A 163 -9.27 -38.65 -21.39
N GLY A 164 -8.00 -38.76 -21.77
CA GLY A 164 -7.66 -38.86 -23.18
C GLY A 164 -6.24 -39.33 -23.38
N SER A 165 -6.10 -40.62 -23.69
CA SER A 165 -4.86 -41.21 -24.20
C SER A 165 -4.38 -40.38 -25.39
N SER A 166 -3.20 -39.76 -25.28
CA SER A 166 -2.55 -39.22 -26.47
C SER A 166 -2.01 -40.41 -27.26
N LEU A 167 -2.57 -40.63 -28.47
CA LEU A 167 -2.04 -41.61 -29.42
C LEU A 167 -0.52 -41.43 -29.64
N GLY A 168 -0.01 -40.20 -29.50
CA GLY A 168 1.42 -39.90 -29.66
C GLY A 168 2.34 -40.43 -28.55
N GLY A 169 1.85 -40.62 -27.31
CA GLY A 169 2.67 -41.13 -26.20
C GLY A 169 2.88 -42.65 -26.23
N ALA A 170 1.88 -43.39 -26.75
CA ALA A 170 1.91 -44.84 -26.82
C ALA A 170 2.91 -45.37 -27.87
N VAL A 171 3.10 -44.65 -28.98
CA VAL A 171 3.98 -45.07 -30.08
C VAL A 171 5.46 -44.96 -29.67
N VAL A 172 5.85 -43.89 -28.98
CA VAL A 172 7.24 -43.67 -28.54
C VAL A 172 7.62 -44.62 -27.39
N GLY A 173 6.69 -44.91 -26.48
CA GLY A 173 6.94 -45.85 -25.35
C GLY A 173 7.06 -47.32 -25.76
N ALA A 174 6.39 -47.75 -26.84
CA ALA A 174 6.49 -49.12 -27.35
C ALA A 174 7.84 -49.42 -28.03
N LEU A 175 8.43 -48.41 -28.68
CA LEU A 175 9.72 -48.52 -29.39
C LEU A 175 10.93 -48.68 -28.46
N ILE A 176 10.84 -48.22 -27.21
CA ILE A 176 11.99 -48.16 -26.28
C ILE A 176 11.99 -49.33 -25.28
N ALA A 177 10.83 -49.83 -24.83
CA ALA A 177 10.76 -50.78 -23.71
C ALA A 177 9.72 -51.91 -23.86
N GLY A 178 9.18 -52.13 -25.06
CA GLY A 178 8.18 -53.18 -25.31
C GLY A 178 6.85 -52.95 -24.57
N PRO A 179 6.01 -54.00 -24.39
CA PRO A 179 4.63 -53.89 -23.89
C PRO A 179 4.48 -53.15 -22.55
N THR A 180 5.51 -53.20 -21.69
CA THR A 180 5.53 -52.55 -20.38
C THR A 180 5.75 -51.03 -20.47
N GLY A 181 6.50 -50.55 -21.48
CA GLY A 181 6.74 -49.13 -21.73
C GLY A 181 5.50 -48.37 -22.18
N ALA A 182 4.60 -49.04 -22.91
CA ALA A 182 3.32 -48.48 -23.32
C ALA A 182 2.36 -48.24 -22.13
N ILE A 183 2.42 -49.09 -21.09
CA ILE A 183 1.57 -48.96 -19.90
C ILE A 183 2.01 -47.77 -19.04
N ILE A 184 3.31 -47.60 -18.84
CA ILE A 184 3.87 -46.48 -18.04
C ILE A 184 3.73 -45.16 -18.81
N GLY A 185 4.00 -45.15 -20.12
CA GLY A 185 3.82 -43.96 -20.98
C GLY A 185 2.35 -43.56 -21.22
N SER A 186 1.38 -44.44 -20.95
CA SER A 186 -0.05 -44.13 -21.06
C SER A 186 -0.61 -43.33 -19.89
N ARG A 187 0.12 -43.23 -18.77
CA ARG A 187 -0.33 -42.43 -17.63
C ARG A 187 -0.03 -40.96 -17.87
N LYS A 188 -1.03 -40.27 -18.42
CA LYS A 188 -1.08 -38.81 -18.46
C LYS A 188 -0.78 -38.29 -17.05
N SER A 189 0.28 -37.50 -16.92
CA SER A 189 0.53 -36.72 -15.70
C SER A 189 -0.76 -36.00 -15.35
N ILE A 190 -1.32 -36.30 -14.18
CA ILE A 190 -2.48 -35.58 -13.69
C ILE A 190 -1.92 -34.22 -13.28
N ASN A 191 -2.16 -33.18 -14.09
CA ASN A 191 -1.77 -31.83 -13.69
C ASN A 191 -2.47 -31.53 -12.36
N PRO A 192 -1.73 -31.16 -11.30
CA PRO A 192 -2.33 -30.80 -10.01
C PRO A 192 -3.40 -29.73 -10.22
N ILE A 193 -4.53 -29.90 -9.54
CA ILE A 193 -5.62 -28.92 -9.59
C ILE A 193 -5.17 -27.69 -8.80
N HIS A 194 -4.97 -26.57 -9.50
CA HIS A 194 -4.70 -25.27 -8.94
C HIS A 194 -5.97 -24.43 -9.02
N SER A 195 -6.53 -24.09 -7.86
CA SER A 195 -7.60 -23.11 -7.74
C SER A 195 -7.01 -21.76 -7.34
N LYS A 196 -7.38 -20.69 -8.06
CA LYS A 196 -7.08 -19.30 -7.72
C LYS A 196 -8.40 -18.53 -7.69
N THR A 197 -8.80 -18.09 -6.51
CA THR A 197 -9.89 -17.12 -6.39
C THR A 197 -9.36 -15.73 -6.70
N VAL A 198 -9.91 -15.10 -7.74
CA VAL A 198 -9.71 -13.71 -8.11
C VAL A 198 -10.94 -12.93 -7.63
N THR A 199 -10.74 -11.93 -6.79
CA THR A 199 -11.83 -11.02 -6.39
C THR A 199 -11.69 -9.73 -7.18
N HIS A 200 -12.73 -9.37 -7.93
CA HIS A 200 -12.91 -8.08 -8.56
C HIS A 200 -13.85 -7.25 -7.67
N ASP A 201 -13.28 -6.29 -6.95
CA ASP A 201 -14.05 -5.33 -6.14
C ASP A 201 -14.26 -4.06 -6.96
N GLU A 202 -15.45 -3.91 -7.53
CA GLU A 202 -15.84 -2.72 -8.29
C GLU A 202 -16.62 -1.72 -7.41
N ARG A 203 -16.60 -1.92 -6.09
CA ARG A 203 -17.32 -1.04 -5.17
C ARG A 203 -16.57 0.27 -4.96
N GLU A 204 -17.33 1.34 -4.87
CA GLU A 204 -16.88 2.69 -4.56
C GLU A 204 -17.64 3.24 -3.37
N THR A 205 -16.94 4.02 -2.55
CA THR A 205 -17.54 4.79 -1.47
C THR A 205 -18.01 6.12 -2.04
N LEU A 206 -19.31 6.39 -1.94
CA LEU A 206 -19.95 7.62 -2.37
C LEU A 206 -20.18 8.54 -1.17
N ILE A 207 -19.67 9.76 -1.22
CA ILE A 207 -19.99 10.84 -0.28
C ILE A 207 -20.88 11.85 -1.00
N GLU A 208 -22.05 12.12 -0.45
CA GLU A 208 -22.93 13.21 -0.86
C GLU A 208 -22.70 14.42 0.04
N PHE A 209 -22.41 15.58 -0.55
CA PHE A 209 -22.12 16.81 0.20
C PHE A 209 -22.62 18.06 -0.53
N PHE A 210 -22.64 19.20 0.17
CA PHE A 210 -22.91 20.50 -0.41
C PHE A 210 -21.61 21.29 -0.62
N TYR A 211 -21.46 21.87 -1.80
CA TYR A 211 -20.40 22.81 -2.12
C TYR A 211 -21.01 24.01 -2.84
N GLU A 212 -20.77 25.21 -2.33
CA GLU A 212 -21.37 26.45 -2.84
C GLU A 212 -22.91 26.36 -3.01
N GLY A 213 -23.57 25.71 -2.04
CA GLY A 213 -25.03 25.54 -2.03
C GLY A 213 -25.58 24.50 -3.03
N LYS A 214 -24.71 23.81 -3.78
CA LYS A 214 -25.09 22.76 -4.73
C LYS A 214 -24.74 21.39 -4.18
N LYS A 215 -25.63 20.42 -4.37
CA LYS A 215 -25.35 19.01 -4.07
C LYS A 215 -24.26 18.51 -5.02
N GLN A 216 -23.23 17.91 -4.45
CA GLN A 216 -22.09 17.29 -5.14
C GLN A 216 -21.90 15.86 -4.64
N TYR A 217 -21.09 15.11 -5.39
CA TYR A 217 -20.76 13.73 -5.09
C TYR A 217 -19.25 13.52 -5.21
N MET A 218 -18.68 12.86 -4.22
CA MET A 218 -17.28 12.42 -4.24
C MET A 218 -17.24 10.90 -4.21
N PHE A 219 -16.37 10.32 -5.02
CA PHE A 219 -16.14 8.89 -5.11
C PHE A 219 -14.75 8.57 -4.57
N LEU A 220 -14.69 7.60 -3.67
CA LEU A 220 -13.46 7.04 -3.11
C LEU A 220 -13.47 5.52 -3.29
N ASP A 221 -12.33 4.87 -3.09
CA ASP A 221 -12.26 3.40 -3.08
C ASP A 221 -13.16 2.73 -2.01
N SER A 222 -13.41 1.43 -2.17
CA SER A 222 -14.26 0.66 -1.25
C SER A 222 -13.74 0.65 0.19
N GLN A 223 -12.41 0.74 0.37
CA GLN A 223 -11.76 0.75 1.69
C GLN A 223 -12.09 2.02 2.49
N SER A 224 -12.35 3.13 1.80
CA SER A 224 -12.73 4.40 2.42
C SER A 224 -14.02 4.32 3.26
N TYR A 225 -14.95 3.40 2.93
CA TYR A 225 -16.18 3.24 3.70
C TYR A 225 -15.90 2.91 5.17
N ALA A 226 -14.97 1.98 5.44
CA ALA A 226 -14.60 1.60 6.80
C ALA A 226 -13.95 2.75 7.57
N ALA A 227 -13.17 3.60 6.89
CA ALA A 227 -12.61 4.81 7.49
C ALA A 227 -13.72 5.80 7.89
N LEU A 228 -14.68 6.06 6.99
CA LEU A 228 -15.81 6.98 7.27
C LEU A 228 -16.72 6.49 8.39
N ILE A 229 -16.96 5.18 8.50
CA ILE A 229 -17.69 4.58 9.63
C ILE A 229 -17.02 4.91 10.97
N LYS A 230 -15.68 4.93 11.01
CA LYS A 230 -14.95 5.27 12.24
C LYS A 230 -14.90 6.78 12.49
N LEU A 231 -14.79 7.60 11.44
CA LEU A 231 -14.60 9.05 11.56
C LEU A 231 -15.91 9.83 11.77
N ILE A 232 -16.97 9.45 11.05
CA ILE A 232 -18.26 10.17 10.99
C ILE A 232 -19.47 9.23 10.89
N PRO A 233 -19.62 8.23 11.78
CA PRO A 233 -20.68 7.22 11.69
C PRO A 233 -22.09 7.81 11.55
N GLU A 234 -22.35 8.97 12.14
CA GLU A 234 -23.64 9.67 12.08
C GLU A 234 -24.06 10.10 10.67
N LYS A 235 -23.12 10.12 9.72
CA LYS A 235 -23.36 10.46 8.30
C LYS A 235 -23.58 9.21 7.43
N GLU A 236 -23.54 8.01 8.00
CA GLU A 236 -23.83 6.80 7.23
C GLU A 236 -25.30 6.81 6.77
N TYR A 237 -25.56 6.51 5.50
CA TYR A 237 -26.87 6.66 4.87
C TYR A 237 -28.01 5.98 5.64
N SER A 238 -27.83 4.74 6.10
CA SER A 238 -28.85 3.99 6.84
C SER A 238 -29.12 4.61 8.22
N ILE A 239 -28.09 5.16 8.88
CA ILE A 239 -28.22 5.88 10.15
C ILE A 239 -29.02 7.18 9.95
N VAL A 240 -28.70 7.94 8.90
CA VAL A 240 -29.41 9.18 8.57
C VAL A 240 -30.87 8.89 8.22
N LEU A 241 -31.14 7.86 7.41
CA LEU A 241 -32.50 7.45 7.05
C LEU A 241 -33.33 7.02 8.27
N LYS A 242 -32.73 6.22 9.16
CA LYS A 242 -33.41 5.82 10.40
C LYS A 242 -33.76 7.03 11.26
N ASN A 243 -32.85 7.98 11.40
CA ASN A 243 -33.06 9.19 12.20
C ASN A 243 -34.10 10.13 11.58
N SER A 244 -34.22 10.20 10.26
CA SER A 244 -35.26 11.02 9.61
C SER A 244 -36.66 10.44 9.81
N LEU A 245 -36.82 9.12 9.70
CA LEU A 245 -38.08 8.42 9.94
C LEU A 245 -38.56 8.57 11.39
N LEU A 246 -37.65 8.52 12.36
CA LEU A 246 -37.99 8.72 13.78
C LEU A 246 -38.46 10.14 14.10
N LYS A 247 -37.95 11.16 13.38
CA LYS A 247 -38.37 12.56 13.57
C LYS A 247 -39.73 12.90 12.94
N SER A 248 -40.21 12.06 12.02
CA SER A 248 -41.51 12.24 11.37
C SER A 248 -42.68 11.58 12.11
N LEU A 249 -42.41 10.92 13.24
CA LEU A 249 -43.39 10.35 14.17
C LEU A 249 -43.59 11.28 15.36
#